data_AF-A0AAV6GQ84-F1
#
_entry.id   AF-A0AAV6GQ84-F1
#
_cell.length_a   1.000
_cell.length_b   1.000
_cell.length_c   1.000
_cell.angle_alpha   90.00
_cell.angle_beta   90.00
_cell.angle_gamma   90.00
#
_symmetry.space_group_name_H-M   'P 1'
#
loop_
_entity.id
_entity.type
_entity.pdbx_description
1 polymer ?
#
loop_
_entity_poly.entity_id
_entity_poly.type
_entity_poly.pdbx_seq_one_letter_code
_entity_poly.pdbx_strand_id
1 'polypeptide(L)'
;MASLLDEAGKLGWILFKALIRFAFMLLNNCVAIPSYCLYLIALQPLRIMDSRTFWQIEGLMFKWLLAMVSSWGWVAGYTVTEWGDDVKPISEEEAMVIVNHQATGDVCTLMMCLQDKGMVVRKMMWLMDHVFKYTNFGLVSLIHGDFFIRQGKAHRDKQLVYLKDHLDRFYYSRERKWIVLFPEGGFLRKRRETSQAFAKKNELPHLTHVTLPRLGATQVILKTLGPQQENGTLGAGDASATTGPTVGSKSRGLQWVVDVTIGYPKARPMDIQTWIFGYRQPTVTHVHYRIYPIKDVPMETEALTDWLYQRFVEKEELLAHFYKTGAFPPVHGQMEAVSRPMILDPMWLCAVQTGAFASGYMWYSLLQHAYCWFF
;
A
#
# COMPACT_ATOMS: atom_id res chain seq x y z
N MET A 1 -9.62 17.05 43.76
CA MET A 1 -10.32 18.06 42.95
C MET A 1 -9.40 18.65 41.88
N ALA A 2 -8.21 19.18 42.21
CA ALA A 2 -7.26 19.72 41.22
C ALA A 2 -6.78 18.70 40.17
N SER A 3 -6.47 17.46 40.56
CA SER A 3 -6.08 16.39 39.63
C SER A 3 -7.19 16.00 38.64
N LEU A 4 -8.46 16.05 39.08
CA LEU A 4 -9.61 15.73 38.23
C LEU A 4 -9.91 16.86 37.24
N LEU A 5 -9.72 18.11 37.67
CA LEU A 5 -9.83 19.29 36.79
C LEU A 5 -8.72 19.32 35.73
N ASP A 6 -7.49 18.94 36.09
CA ASP A 6 -6.37 18.83 35.16
C ASP A 6 -6.58 17.69 34.13
N GLU A 7 -7.04 16.52 34.58
CA GLU A 7 -7.41 15.41 33.67
C GLU A 7 -8.57 15.78 32.76
N ALA A 8 -9.61 16.46 33.28
CA ALA A 8 -10.73 16.95 32.48
C ALA A 8 -10.27 18.00 31.45
N GLY A 9 -9.37 18.89 31.82
CA GLY A 9 -8.78 19.88 30.92
C GLY A 9 -7.97 19.22 29.79
N LYS A 10 -7.13 18.24 30.12
CA LYS A 10 -6.37 17.45 29.13
C LYS A 10 -7.30 16.69 28.18
N LEU A 11 -8.34 16.05 28.71
CA LEU A 11 -9.33 15.34 27.91
C LEU A 11 -10.08 16.31 26.98
N GLY A 12 -10.53 17.45 27.49
CA GLY A 12 -11.19 18.49 26.70
C GLY A 12 -10.32 19.00 25.55
N TRP A 13 -9.03 19.20 25.80
CA TRP A 13 -8.07 19.60 24.76
C TRP A 13 -7.86 18.52 23.69
N ILE A 14 -7.76 17.26 24.09
CA ILE A 14 -7.66 16.12 23.15
C ILE A 14 -8.90 16.05 22.26
N LEU A 15 -10.10 16.17 22.86
CA LEU A 15 -11.36 16.15 22.12
C LEU A 15 -11.46 17.33 21.15
N PHE A 16 -11.11 18.54 21.58
CA PHE A 16 -11.11 19.73 20.73
C PHE A 16 -10.17 19.57 19.52
N LYS A 17 -8.92 19.11 19.75
CA LYS A 17 -7.98 18.79 18.68
C LYS A 17 -8.52 17.72 17.73
N ALA A 18 -9.11 16.66 18.28
CA ALA A 18 -9.68 15.57 17.49
C ALA A 18 -10.83 16.07 16.58
N LEU A 19 -11.69 16.96 17.08
CA LEU A 19 -12.77 17.56 16.31
C LEU A 19 -12.24 18.45 15.17
N ILE A 20 -11.25 19.31 15.44
CA ILE A 20 -10.63 20.15 14.39
C ILE A 20 -10.02 19.27 13.30
N ARG A 21 -9.29 18.21 13.68
CA ARG A 21 -8.65 17.30 12.73
C ARG A 21 -9.67 16.53 11.90
N PHE A 22 -10.75 16.07 12.54
CA PHE A 22 -11.84 15.42 11.84
C PHE A 22 -12.54 16.36 10.86
N ALA A 23 -12.84 17.60 11.27
CA ALA A 23 -13.42 18.61 10.40
C ALA A 23 -12.50 18.94 9.20
N PHE A 24 -11.20 19.10 9.45
CA PHE A 24 -10.21 19.31 8.38
C PHE A 24 -10.18 18.13 7.41
N MET A 25 -10.17 16.89 7.92
CA MET A 25 -10.22 15.68 7.09
C MET A 25 -11.49 15.63 6.23
N LEU A 26 -12.65 15.95 6.79
CA LEU A 26 -13.91 15.99 6.04
C LEU A 26 -13.87 17.03 4.93
N LEU A 27 -13.51 18.27 5.25
CA LEU A 27 -13.39 19.36 4.27
C LEU A 27 -12.41 18.99 3.16
N ASN A 28 -11.27 18.41 3.53
CA ASN A 28 -10.25 17.98 2.58
C ASN A 28 -10.77 16.89 1.62
N ASN A 29 -11.50 15.89 2.13
CA ASN A 29 -12.13 14.87 1.29
C ASN A 29 -13.21 15.48 0.37
N CYS A 30 -14.02 16.42 0.89
CA CYS A 30 -15.07 17.10 0.12
C CYS A 30 -14.54 17.92 -1.05
N VAL A 31 -13.31 18.43 -0.98
CA VAL A 31 -12.70 19.18 -2.09
C VAL A 31 -11.85 18.28 -2.99
N ALA A 32 -11.06 17.39 -2.41
CA ALA A 32 -10.03 16.65 -3.14
C ALA A 32 -10.61 15.52 -3.99
N ILE A 33 -11.56 14.74 -3.46
CA ILE A 33 -12.11 13.58 -4.18
C ILE A 33 -12.99 14.01 -5.35
N PRO A 34 -13.95 14.96 -5.19
CA PRO A 34 -14.70 15.47 -6.33
C PRO A 34 -13.79 16.11 -7.38
N SER A 35 -12.77 16.88 -6.95
CA SER A 35 -11.78 17.45 -7.89
C SER A 35 -11.08 16.37 -8.70
N TYR A 36 -10.58 15.31 -8.06
CA TYR A 36 -9.96 14.17 -8.73
C TYR A 36 -10.90 13.54 -9.76
N CYS A 37 -12.15 13.28 -9.39
CA CYS A 37 -13.15 12.74 -10.32
C CYS A 37 -13.41 13.68 -11.50
N LEU A 38 -13.58 14.98 -11.25
CA LEU A 38 -13.86 15.99 -12.27
C LEU A 38 -12.68 16.17 -13.24
N TYR A 39 -11.44 16.16 -12.76
CA TYR A 39 -10.26 16.16 -13.63
C TYR A 39 -10.25 14.94 -14.54
N LEU A 40 -10.52 13.75 -14.00
CA LEU A 40 -10.52 12.54 -14.82
C LEU A 40 -11.66 12.53 -15.84
N ILE A 41 -12.81 13.11 -15.53
CA ILE A 41 -13.89 13.32 -16.51
C ILE A 41 -13.44 14.30 -17.59
N ALA A 42 -12.87 15.44 -17.21
CA ALA A 42 -12.38 16.45 -18.14
C ALA A 42 -11.24 15.94 -19.04
N LEU A 43 -10.42 15.02 -18.54
CA LEU A 43 -9.29 14.42 -19.24
C LEU A 43 -9.64 13.17 -20.07
N GLN A 44 -10.93 12.80 -20.21
CA GLN A 44 -11.30 11.66 -21.06
C GLN A 44 -10.85 11.78 -22.53
N PRO A 45 -10.87 12.95 -23.19
CA PRO A 45 -10.31 13.09 -24.55
C PRO A 45 -8.83 12.71 -24.60
N LEU A 46 -8.05 13.12 -23.60
CA LEU A 46 -6.63 12.75 -23.48
C LEU A 46 -6.47 11.24 -23.34
N ARG A 47 -7.35 10.57 -22.59
CA ARG A 47 -7.33 9.11 -22.47
C ARG A 47 -7.47 8.39 -23.81
N ILE A 48 -8.30 8.92 -24.72
CA ILE A 48 -8.53 8.35 -26.05
C ILE A 48 -7.33 8.59 -26.96
N MET A 49 -6.73 9.78 -26.89
CA MET A 49 -5.60 10.18 -27.75
C MET A 49 -4.25 9.60 -27.28
N ASP A 50 -4.00 9.64 -25.97
CA ASP A 50 -2.79 9.15 -25.32
C ASP A 50 -3.15 8.60 -23.93
N SER A 51 -3.59 7.35 -23.92
CA SER A 51 -3.94 6.64 -22.68
C SER A 51 -2.75 6.56 -21.71
N ARG A 52 -1.51 6.58 -22.20
CA ARG A 52 -0.32 6.46 -21.36
C ARG A 52 -0.16 7.71 -20.50
N THR A 53 -0.15 8.88 -21.15
CA THR A 53 -0.05 10.16 -20.43
C THR A 53 -1.23 10.38 -19.48
N PHE A 54 -2.44 9.95 -19.85
CA PHE A 54 -3.59 9.99 -18.95
C PHE A 54 -3.34 9.23 -17.62
N TRP A 55 -2.85 7.99 -17.68
CA TRP A 55 -2.58 7.21 -16.46
C TRP A 55 -1.38 7.71 -15.66
N GLN A 56 -0.43 8.39 -16.29
CA GLN A 56 0.65 9.08 -15.58
C GLN A 56 0.14 10.28 -14.78
N ILE A 57 -0.75 11.08 -15.38
CA ILE A 57 -1.40 12.21 -14.70
C ILE A 57 -2.29 11.69 -13.56
N GLU A 58 -3.08 10.64 -13.81
CA GLU A 58 -3.92 10.01 -12.79
C GLU A 58 -3.06 9.48 -11.62
N GLY A 59 -1.96 8.78 -11.89
CA GLY A 59 -1.05 8.27 -10.86
C GLY A 59 -0.40 9.40 -10.03
N LEU A 60 -0.11 10.55 -10.65
CA LEU A 60 0.36 11.74 -9.93
C LEU A 60 -0.72 12.29 -8.99
N MET A 61 -1.96 12.44 -9.46
CA MET A 61 -3.07 12.89 -8.63
C MET A 61 -3.39 11.90 -7.51
N PHE A 62 -3.31 10.60 -7.78
CA PHE A 62 -3.45 9.55 -6.77
C PHE A 62 -2.38 9.68 -5.68
N LYS A 63 -1.11 9.92 -6.05
CA LYS A 63 -0.04 10.21 -5.07
C LYS A 63 -0.37 11.40 -4.17
N TRP A 64 -0.93 12.47 -4.73
CA TRP A 64 -1.36 13.63 -3.95
C TRP A 64 -2.50 13.32 -2.97
N LEU A 65 -3.51 12.56 -3.40
CA LEU A 65 -4.57 12.10 -2.49
C LEU A 65 -4.00 11.26 -1.33
N LEU A 66 -3.04 10.38 -1.62
CA LEU A 66 -2.45 9.53 -0.58
C LEU A 66 -1.52 10.35 0.33
N ALA A 67 -0.96 11.45 -0.17
CA ALA A 67 -0.17 12.39 0.64
C ALA A 67 -1.05 13.15 1.62
N MET A 68 -2.29 13.48 1.24
CA MET A 68 -3.26 14.04 2.18
C MET A 68 -3.59 13.06 3.30
N VAL A 69 -3.77 11.77 3.00
CA VAL A 69 -3.94 10.72 4.02
C VAL A 69 -2.70 10.62 4.93
N SER A 70 -1.52 10.69 4.34
CA SER A 70 -0.23 10.68 5.06
C SER A 70 -0.11 11.86 6.02
N SER A 71 -0.60 13.04 5.62
CA SER A 71 -0.59 14.24 6.46
C SER A 71 -1.43 14.09 7.74
N TRP A 72 -2.45 13.23 7.75
CA TRP A 72 -3.24 12.96 8.96
C TRP A 72 -2.33 12.41 10.06
N GLY A 73 -1.53 11.38 9.76
CA GLY A 73 -0.61 10.81 10.73
C GLY A 73 0.53 11.76 11.09
N TRP A 74 1.12 12.39 10.08
CA TRP A 74 2.27 13.27 10.26
C TRP A 74 1.97 14.45 11.20
N VAL A 75 0.83 15.13 11.02
CA VAL A 75 0.42 16.26 11.90
C VAL A 75 0.08 15.79 13.32
N ALA A 76 -0.25 14.51 13.52
CA ALA A 76 -0.43 13.93 14.86
C ALA A 76 0.88 13.48 15.53
N GLY A 77 2.02 13.63 14.85
CA GLY A 77 3.29 13.10 15.32
C GLY A 77 3.41 11.57 15.19
N TYR A 78 2.59 10.97 14.32
CA TYR A 78 2.75 9.57 13.94
C TYR A 78 3.73 9.48 12.77
N THR A 79 4.91 8.94 13.01
CA THR A 79 5.99 8.87 12.03
C THR A 79 6.43 7.44 11.79
N VAL A 80 7.27 7.21 10.79
CA VAL A 80 7.79 5.89 10.45
C VAL A 80 9.32 5.88 10.49
N THR A 81 9.86 4.80 11.05
CA THR A 81 11.27 4.43 10.91
C THR A 81 11.37 3.17 10.07
N GLU A 82 12.20 3.24 9.03
CA GLU A 82 12.43 2.19 8.05
C GLU A 82 13.71 1.40 8.39
N TRP A 83 13.68 0.08 8.17
CA TRP A 83 14.74 -0.87 8.52
C TRP A 83 14.97 -1.85 7.37
N GLY A 84 16.14 -2.52 7.37
CA GLY A 84 16.48 -3.51 6.35
C GLY A 84 16.86 -2.85 5.01
N ASP A 85 16.42 -3.45 3.91
CA ASP A 85 16.78 -3.03 2.56
C ASP A 85 16.21 -1.64 2.20
N ASP A 86 16.80 -0.97 1.20
CA ASP A 86 16.25 0.24 0.59
C ASP A 86 15.47 -0.12 -0.67
N VAL A 87 14.18 0.23 -0.71
CA VAL A 87 13.29 -0.01 -1.86
C VAL A 87 13.40 1.07 -2.94
N LYS A 88 14.04 2.21 -2.66
CA LYS A 88 14.16 3.32 -3.61
C LYS A 88 14.84 2.92 -4.93
N PRO A 89 15.91 2.11 -4.96
CA PRO A 89 16.55 1.71 -6.22
C PRO A 89 15.64 0.93 -7.17
N ILE A 90 14.67 0.17 -6.64
CA ILE A 90 13.73 -0.64 -7.43
C ILE A 90 12.38 0.07 -7.66
N SER A 91 12.28 1.38 -7.39
CA SER A 91 11.00 2.11 -7.45
C SER A 91 10.35 2.13 -8.84
N GLU A 92 11.17 2.00 -9.89
CA GLU A 92 10.73 1.94 -11.28
C GLU A 92 10.57 0.53 -11.81
N GLU A 93 10.78 -0.52 -11.00
CA GLU A 93 10.66 -1.91 -11.41
C GLU A 93 9.36 -2.54 -10.90
N GLU A 94 8.92 -3.60 -11.56
CA GLU A 94 7.71 -4.35 -11.24
C GLU A 94 7.92 -5.21 -9.99
N ALA A 95 7.10 -4.99 -8.95
CA ALA A 95 7.27 -5.63 -7.65
C ALA A 95 5.93 -6.08 -7.05
N MET A 96 5.92 -7.27 -6.45
CA MET A 96 4.85 -7.73 -5.58
C MET A 96 5.23 -7.46 -4.12
N VAL A 97 4.40 -6.74 -3.38
CA VAL A 97 4.65 -6.35 -1.98
C VAL A 97 3.78 -7.16 -1.05
N ILE A 98 4.39 -8.02 -0.24
CA ILE A 98 3.70 -8.82 0.78
C ILE A 98 3.91 -8.18 2.15
N VAL A 99 2.82 -7.97 2.88
CA VAL A 99 2.84 -7.26 4.17
C VAL A 99 2.13 -8.08 5.25
N ASN A 100 2.65 -8.09 6.48
CA ASN A 100 1.85 -8.54 7.64
C ASN A 100 0.71 -7.56 7.92
N HIS A 101 -0.36 -8.02 8.57
CA HIS A 101 -1.55 -7.22 8.77
C HIS A 101 -1.97 -7.14 10.24
N GLN A 102 -1.62 -6.04 10.88
CA GLN A 102 -1.91 -5.76 12.29
C GLN A 102 -3.23 -4.99 12.46
N ALA A 103 -3.45 -3.94 11.68
CA ALA A 103 -4.61 -3.04 11.80
C ALA A 103 -4.89 -2.23 10.53
N THR A 104 -5.96 -1.44 10.55
CA THR A 104 -6.30 -0.54 9.43
C THR A 104 -5.25 0.56 9.20
N GLY A 105 -4.48 0.94 10.22
CA GLY A 105 -3.39 1.91 10.09
C GLY A 105 -2.19 1.41 9.28
N ASP A 106 -2.09 0.12 8.97
CA ASP A 106 -1.02 -0.44 8.12
C ASP A 106 -1.04 0.21 6.73
N VAL A 107 -2.24 0.39 6.18
CA VAL A 107 -2.45 1.03 4.88
C VAL A 107 -1.97 2.48 4.93
N CYS A 108 -2.37 3.25 5.94
CA CYS A 108 -1.92 4.64 6.11
C CYS A 108 -0.40 4.72 6.31
N THR A 109 0.19 3.76 7.02
CA THR A 109 1.64 3.66 7.23
C THR A 109 2.37 3.49 5.90
N LEU A 110 1.92 2.55 5.06
CA LEU A 110 2.49 2.32 3.73
C LEU A 110 2.29 3.50 2.78
N MET A 111 1.11 4.13 2.81
CA MET A 111 0.84 5.35 2.04
C MET A 111 1.79 6.48 2.39
N MET A 112 2.29 6.50 3.63
CA MET A 112 3.18 7.54 4.15
C MET A 112 4.66 7.25 3.88
N CYS A 113 5.18 6.06 4.24
CA CYS A 113 6.61 5.77 4.10
C CYS A 113 7.08 5.54 2.66
N LEU A 114 6.16 5.29 1.72
CA LEU A 114 6.48 5.13 0.31
C LEU A 114 6.45 6.45 -0.48
N GLN A 115 6.07 7.59 0.12
CA GLN A 115 5.89 8.86 -0.61
C GLN A 115 7.16 9.38 -1.28
N ASP A 116 8.31 9.19 -0.65
CA ASP A 116 9.63 9.63 -1.11
C ASP A 116 10.34 8.57 -1.98
N LYS A 117 9.72 7.40 -2.19
CA LYS A 117 10.29 6.27 -2.92
C LYS A 117 9.96 6.34 -4.42
N GLY A 118 10.37 7.43 -5.07
CA GLY A 118 10.24 7.59 -6.53
C GLY A 118 8.78 7.53 -7.03
N MET A 119 8.52 6.66 -8.02
CA MET A 119 7.19 6.47 -8.62
C MET A 119 6.34 5.41 -7.91
N VAL A 120 6.79 4.79 -6.81
CA VAL A 120 6.08 3.69 -6.12
C VAL A 120 4.61 4.05 -5.90
N VAL A 121 4.32 5.15 -5.19
CA VAL A 121 2.93 5.53 -4.89
C VAL A 121 2.11 5.85 -6.14
N ARG A 122 2.74 6.33 -7.21
CA ARG A 122 2.03 6.66 -8.47
C ARG A 122 1.63 5.42 -9.25
N LYS A 123 2.36 4.32 -9.08
CA LYS A 123 2.23 3.08 -9.87
C LYS A 123 1.84 1.86 -9.02
N MET A 124 1.52 2.05 -7.75
CA MET A 124 1.08 0.96 -6.89
C MET A 124 -0.41 0.68 -7.05
N MET A 125 -0.77 -0.59 -7.00
CA MET A 125 -2.12 -1.11 -7.01
C MET A 125 -2.37 -1.83 -5.69
N TRP A 126 -3.54 -1.63 -5.11
CA TRP A 126 -3.93 -2.30 -3.89
C TRP A 126 -4.78 -3.55 -4.15
N LEU A 127 -4.54 -4.59 -3.34
CA LEU A 127 -5.43 -5.72 -3.19
C LEU A 127 -6.08 -5.66 -1.80
N MET A 128 -7.36 -5.26 -1.76
CA MET A 128 -8.05 -4.87 -0.52
C MET A 128 -9.33 -5.65 -0.28
N ASP A 129 -9.78 -5.67 0.98
CA ASP A 129 -11.08 -6.24 1.32
C ASP A 129 -12.24 -5.48 0.63
N HIS A 130 -13.23 -6.22 0.16
CA HIS A 130 -14.40 -5.68 -0.53
C HIS A 130 -15.15 -4.58 0.24
N VAL A 131 -15.11 -4.57 1.58
CA VAL A 131 -15.75 -3.53 2.39
C VAL A 131 -15.20 -2.13 2.06
N PHE A 132 -13.92 -2.00 1.69
CA PHE A 132 -13.32 -0.70 1.36
C PHE A 132 -13.96 -0.02 0.15
N LYS A 133 -14.62 -0.78 -0.73
CA LYS A 133 -15.31 -0.26 -1.91
C LYS A 133 -16.36 0.80 -1.58
N TYR A 134 -16.95 0.73 -0.38
CA TYR A 134 -18.01 1.64 0.07
C TYR A 134 -17.49 2.89 0.80
N THR A 135 -16.19 3.13 0.78
CA THR A 135 -15.57 4.30 1.41
C THR A 135 -15.20 5.34 0.36
N ASN A 136 -14.92 6.56 0.80
CA ASN A 136 -14.32 7.62 -0.02
C ASN A 136 -13.07 7.15 -0.76
N PHE A 137 -12.19 6.43 -0.05
CA PHE A 137 -11.01 5.81 -0.65
C PHE A 137 -11.38 4.72 -1.66
N GLY A 138 -12.45 3.97 -1.41
CA GLY A 138 -13.00 2.98 -2.33
C GLY A 138 -13.35 3.53 -3.71
N LEU A 139 -13.95 4.73 -3.79
CA LEU A 139 -14.24 5.40 -5.06
C LEU A 139 -12.94 5.70 -5.83
N VAL A 140 -11.95 6.29 -5.16
CA VAL A 140 -10.64 6.58 -5.74
C VAL A 140 -9.97 5.28 -6.22
N SER A 141 -9.97 4.25 -5.40
CA SER A 141 -9.42 2.93 -5.71
C SER A 141 -10.09 2.25 -6.91
N LEU A 142 -11.41 2.34 -7.04
CA LEU A 142 -12.13 1.83 -8.21
C LEU A 142 -11.69 2.55 -9.50
N ILE A 143 -11.55 3.88 -9.44
CA ILE A 143 -11.11 4.69 -10.57
C ILE A 143 -9.64 4.41 -10.89
N HIS A 144 -8.78 4.27 -9.87
CA HIS A 144 -7.37 3.95 -9.99
C HIS A 144 -7.13 2.55 -10.58
N GLY A 145 -8.04 1.61 -10.32
CA GLY A 145 -7.96 0.23 -10.83
C GLY A 145 -7.40 -0.75 -9.82
N ASP A 146 -7.62 -0.48 -8.53
CA ASP A 146 -7.34 -1.41 -7.45
C ASP A 146 -8.30 -2.61 -7.48
N PHE A 147 -7.88 -3.72 -6.87
CA PHE A 147 -8.68 -4.93 -6.80
C PHE A 147 -9.30 -5.13 -5.41
N PHE A 148 -10.62 -5.36 -5.39
CA PHE A 148 -11.37 -5.65 -4.17
C PHE A 148 -11.67 -7.14 -4.06
N ILE A 149 -11.05 -7.82 -3.10
CA ILE A 149 -11.26 -9.23 -2.83
C ILE A 149 -12.34 -9.44 -1.76
N ARG A 150 -13.33 -10.26 -2.07
CA ARG A 150 -14.33 -10.71 -1.09
C ARG A 150 -13.80 -11.91 -0.31
N GLN A 151 -13.74 -11.77 1.01
CA GLN A 151 -13.33 -12.85 1.90
C GLN A 151 -14.43 -13.92 2.04
N GLY A 152 -14.03 -15.17 2.32
CA GLY A 152 -14.92 -16.28 2.61
C GLY A 152 -14.77 -17.48 1.68
N LYS A 153 -14.98 -18.69 2.22
CA LYS A 153 -14.78 -19.96 1.48
C LYS A 153 -15.61 -20.03 0.19
N ALA A 154 -16.86 -19.56 0.23
CA ALA A 154 -17.80 -19.63 -0.89
C ALA A 154 -17.38 -18.81 -2.13
N HIS A 155 -16.57 -17.76 -1.94
CA HIS A 155 -16.18 -16.85 -3.02
C HIS A 155 -14.74 -17.04 -3.46
N ARG A 156 -13.90 -17.70 -2.65
CA ARG A 156 -12.44 -17.76 -2.82
C ARG A 156 -12.03 -18.08 -4.25
N ASP A 157 -12.51 -19.19 -4.81
CA ASP A 157 -12.00 -19.67 -6.11
C ASP A 157 -12.47 -18.76 -7.25
N LYS A 158 -13.70 -18.22 -7.18
CA LYS A 158 -14.20 -17.20 -8.14
C LYS A 158 -13.41 -15.90 -8.06
N GLN A 159 -13.05 -15.46 -6.86
CA GLN A 159 -12.28 -14.22 -6.66
C GLN A 159 -10.86 -14.34 -7.24
N LEU A 160 -10.26 -15.52 -7.23
CA LEU A 160 -8.94 -15.75 -7.87
C LEU A 160 -9.02 -15.64 -9.39
N VAL A 161 -10.10 -16.13 -10.01
CA VAL A 161 -10.36 -15.92 -11.45
C VAL A 161 -10.54 -14.43 -11.75
N TYR A 162 -11.34 -13.72 -10.95
CA TYR A 162 -11.53 -12.29 -11.13
C TYR A 162 -10.25 -11.48 -10.92
N LEU A 163 -9.38 -11.90 -9.99
CA LEU A 163 -8.08 -11.28 -9.80
C LEU A 163 -7.23 -11.41 -11.07
N LYS A 164 -7.15 -12.61 -11.64
CA LYS A 164 -6.42 -12.84 -12.90
C LYS A 164 -6.95 -11.94 -14.02
N ASP A 165 -8.26 -11.95 -14.25
CA ASP A 165 -8.89 -11.14 -15.30
C ASP A 165 -8.68 -9.63 -15.07
N HIS A 166 -8.64 -9.19 -13.82
CA HIS A 166 -8.38 -7.80 -13.45
C HIS A 166 -6.94 -7.39 -13.74
N LEU A 167 -5.97 -8.24 -13.39
CA LEU A 167 -4.56 -8.00 -13.69
C LEU A 167 -4.32 -7.92 -15.20
N ASP A 168 -4.89 -8.84 -15.97
CA ASP A 168 -4.80 -8.86 -17.44
C ASP A 168 -5.35 -7.55 -18.06
N ARG A 169 -6.42 -7.00 -17.49
CA ARG A 169 -7.09 -5.80 -18.02
C ARG A 169 -6.47 -4.48 -17.56
N PHE A 170 -6.01 -4.39 -16.32
CA PHE A 170 -5.72 -3.10 -15.68
C PHE A 170 -4.27 -2.91 -15.25
N TYR A 171 -3.49 -3.98 -15.05
CA TYR A 171 -2.12 -3.82 -14.54
C TYR A 171 -1.23 -3.10 -15.54
N TYR A 172 -1.02 -3.69 -16.73
CA TYR A 172 -0.17 -3.10 -17.77
C TYR A 172 -0.83 -1.90 -18.46
N SER A 173 -2.15 -1.96 -18.70
CA SER A 173 -2.87 -0.88 -19.41
C SER A 173 -2.89 0.45 -18.65
N ARG A 174 -2.66 0.41 -17.32
CA ARG A 174 -2.59 1.59 -16.45
C ARG A 174 -1.19 1.84 -15.90
N GLU A 175 -0.16 1.24 -16.51
CA GLU A 175 1.25 1.37 -16.12
C GLU A 175 1.50 1.09 -14.62
N ARG A 176 0.75 0.15 -14.03
CA ARG A 176 0.97 -0.28 -12.64
C ARG A 176 2.20 -1.16 -12.58
N LYS A 177 2.97 -1.00 -11.50
CA LYS A 177 4.23 -1.71 -11.27
C LYS A 177 4.27 -2.41 -9.91
N TRP A 178 3.66 -1.81 -8.90
CA TRP A 178 3.70 -2.33 -7.54
C TRP A 178 2.34 -2.92 -7.18
N ILE A 179 2.27 -4.15 -6.66
CA ILE A 179 1.01 -4.73 -6.18
C ILE A 179 1.15 -5.02 -4.69
N VAL A 180 0.36 -4.32 -3.87
CA VAL A 180 0.39 -4.48 -2.43
C VAL A 180 -0.72 -5.41 -1.97
N LEU A 181 -0.34 -6.46 -1.25
CA LEU A 181 -1.28 -7.42 -0.66
C LEU A 181 -0.90 -7.77 0.78
N PHE A 182 -1.91 -8.20 1.54
CA PHE A 182 -1.79 -8.68 2.91
C PHE A 182 -2.12 -10.17 2.97
N PRO A 183 -1.14 -11.07 2.78
CA PRO A 183 -1.40 -12.52 2.64
C PRO A 183 -2.11 -13.16 3.83
N GLU A 184 -2.02 -12.59 5.04
CA GLU A 184 -2.79 -13.03 6.21
C GLU A 184 -4.32 -13.10 5.92
N GLY A 185 -4.81 -12.25 5.02
CA GLY A 185 -6.21 -12.21 4.60
C GLY A 185 -7.15 -11.63 5.66
N GLY A 186 -6.62 -10.81 6.57
CA GLY A 186 -7.36 -10.11 7.62
C GLY A 186 -6.44 -9.70 8.78
N PHE A 187 -6.91 -8.79 9.63
CA PHE A 187 -6.13 -8.31 10.77
C PHE A 187 -5.77 -9.45 11.74
N LEU A 188 -4.54 -9.42 12.27
CA LEU A 188 -4.01 -10.37 13.25
C LEU A 188 -5.02 -10.68 14.36
N ARG A 189 -5.57 -9.65 15.01
CA ARG A 189 -6.53 -9.82 16.13
C ARG A 189 -7.73 -10.69 15.77
N LYS A 190 -8.19 -10.66 14.51
CA LYS A 190 -9.34 -11.45 14.05
C LYS A 190 -8.94 -12.85 13.58
N ARG A 191 -7.68 -13.06 13.22
CA ARG A 191 -7.22 -14.28 12.52
C ARG A 191 -6.33 -15.19 13.37
N ARG A 192 -5.69 -14.66 14.42
CA ARG A 192 -4.68 -15.35 15.22
C ARG A 192 -5.15 -16.72 15.71
N GLU A 193 -6.26 -16.77 16.44
CA GLU A 193 -6.78 -18.03 17.00
C GLU A 193 -7.08 -19.07 15.92
N THR A 194 -7.76 -18.66 14.84
CA THR A 194 -8.06 -19.57 13.73
C THR A 194 -6.81 -20.06 13.00
N SER A 195 -5.79 -19.20 12.91
CA SER A 195 -4.50 -19.54 12.29
C SER A 195 -3.71 -20.51 13.16
N GLN A 196 -3.70 -20.31 14.48
CA GLN A 196 -3.03 -21.21 15.43
C GLN A 196 -3.70 -22.58 15.48
N ALA A 197 -5.03 -22.63 15.43
CA ALA A 197 -5.77 -23.89 15.33
C ALA A 197 -5.45 -24.65 14.03
N PHE A 198 -5.35 -23.93 12.91
CA PHE A 198 -4.91 -24.50 11.64
C PHE A 198 -3.46 -24.99 11.72
N ALA A 199 -2.55 -24.20 12.32
CA ALA A 199 -1.15 -24.57 12.47
C ALA A 199 -1.00 -25.87 13.27
N LYS A 200 -1.67 -25.94 14.43
CA LYS A 200 -1.68 -27.14 15.29
C LYS A 200 -2.21 -28.38 14.57
N LYS A 201 -3.26 -28.24 13.74
CA LYS A 201 -3.84 -29.37 12.99
C LYS A 201 -2.91 -29.91 11.91
N ASN A 202 -2.07 -29.07 11.33
CA ASN A 202 -1.21 -29.43 10.19
C ASN A 202 0.28 -29.46 10.57
N GLU A 203 0.61 -29.51 11.87
CA GLU A 203 1.99 -29.56 12.38
C GLU A 203 2.88 -28.40 11.89
N LEU A 204 2.28 -27.23 11.71
CA LEU A 204 2.97 -26.01 11.29
C LEU A 204 3.41 -25.16 12.49
N PRO A 205 4.39 -24.26 12.31
CA PRO A 205 4.87 -23.37 13.36
C PRO A 205 3.76 -22.56 14.03
N HIS A 206 3.84 -22.43 15.36
CA HIS A 206 2.92 -21.61 16.14
C HIS A 206 3.36 -20.13 16.10
N LEU A 207 2.58 -19.29 15.42
CA LEU A 207 2.85 -17.86 15.27
C LEU A 207 1.95 -17.01 16.19
N THR A 208 2.51 -15.98 16.81
CA THR A 208 1.83 -15.12 17.82
C THR A 208 1.64 -13.69 17.33
N HIS A 209 2.63 -13.14 16.64
CA HIS A 209 2.71 -11.76 16.15
C HIS A 209 2.27 -11.60 14.69
N VAL A 210 2.17 -12.71 13.95
CA VAL A 210 1.57 -12.79 12.61
C VAL A 210 0.66 -14.02 12.49
N THR A 211 -0.04 -14.15 11.37
CA THR A 211 -0.78 -15.37 11.02
C THR A 211 -0.19 -16.05 9.79
N LEU A 212 -0.47 -17.36 9.64
CA LEU A 212 -0.06 -18.11 8.47
C LEU A 212 -0.73 -17.51 7.22
N PRO A 213 0.04 -17.24 6.16
CA PRO A 213 -0.45 -16.55 4.98
C PRO A 213 -1.34 -17.46 4.13
N ARG A 214 -2.25 -16.83 3.38
CA ARG A 214 -3.01 -17.47 2.31
C ARG A 214 -2.26 -17.35 0.99
N LEU A 215 -2.31 -18.42 0.20
CA LEU A 215 -1.49 -18.55 -1.01
C LEU A 215 -2.16 -18.01 -2.28
N GLY A 216 -3.49 -18.09 -2.36
CA GLY A 216 -4.20 -17.97 -3.63
C GLY A 216 -3.91 -16.67 -4.41
N ALA A 217 -3.96 -15.51 -3.74
CA ALA A 217 -3.68 -14.24 -4.40
C ALA A 217 -2.21 -14.14 -4.85
N THR A 218 -1.27 -14.50 -3.97
CA THR A 218 0.17 -14.53 -4.28
C THR A 218 0.47 -15.41 -5.49
N GLN A 219 -0.10 -16.62 -5.53
CA GLN A 219 0.04 -17.57 -6.64
C GLN A 219 -0.50 -17.01 -7.96
N VAL A 220 -1.71 -16.43 -7.94
CA VAL A 220 -2.30 -15.82 -9.14
C VAL A 220 -1.44 -14.68 -9.65
N ILE A 221 -0.97 -13.79 -8.77
CA ILE A 221 -0.13 -12.65 -9.15
C ILE A 221 1.19 -13.14 -9.77
N LEU A 222 1.88 -14.08 -9.12
CA LEU A 222 3.14 -14.64 -9.63
C LEU A 222 2.95 -15.38 -10.97
N LYS A 223 1.87 -16.14 -11.13
CA LYS A 223 1.58 -16.86 -12.37
C LYS A 223 1.21 -15.93 -13.52
N THR A 224 0.45 -14.86 -13.24
CA THR A 224 -0.02 -13.91 -14.26
C THR A 224 1.06 -12.92 -14.67
N LEU A 225 1.86 -12.45 -13.71
CA LEU A 225 2.80 -11.35 -13.93
C LEU A 225 4.26 -11.75 -13.80
N GLY A 226 4.57 -12.94 -13.30
CA GLY A 226 5.94 -13.45 -13.23
C GLY A 226 6.58 -13.63 -14.61
N PRO A 227 7.90 -13.88 -14.66
CA PRO A 227 8.59 -14.16 -15.91
C PRO A 227 7.92 -15.32 -16.62
N GLN A 228 7.41 -15.07 -17.83
CA GLN A 228 7.00 -16.15 -18.72
C GLN A 228 8.24 -16.99 -19.00
N GLN A 229 8.23 -18.26 -18.62
CA GLN A 229 9.17 -19.21 -19.20
C GLN A 229 8.90 -19.21 -20.70
N GLU A 230 9.80 -18.61 -21.48
CA GLU A 230 9.83 -18.85 -22.92
C GLU A 230 10.03 -20.36 -23.09
N ASN A 231 8.94 -21.08 -23.37
CA ASN A 231 8.99 -22.48 -23.70
C ASN A 231 9.88 -22.64 -24.94
N GLY A 232 11.10 -23.13 -24.68
CA GLY A 232 12.02 -23.83 -25.56
C GLY A 232 11.93 -23.56 -27.06
N THR A 233 12.92 -22.83 -27.57
CA THR A 233 13.66 -23.30 -28.74
C THR A 233 15.11 -22.84 -28.62
N LEU A 234 16.01 -23.80 -28.43
CA LEU A 234 17.43 -23.65 -28.68
C LEU A 234 17.61 -23.34 -30.17
N GLY A 235 17.73 -22.06 -30.51
CA GLY A 235 18.22 -21.60 -31.79
C GLY A 235 19.65 -21.08 -31.63
N ALA A 236 20.63 -21.98 -31.73
CA ALA A 236 21.96 -21.57 -32.14
C ALA A 236 21.83 -21.01 -33.58
N GLY A 237 22.29 -19.77 -33.81
CA GLY A 237 22.25 -19.19 -35.15
C GLY A 237 22.44 -17.68 -35.21
N ASP A 238 23.72 -17.31 -35.27
CA ASP A 238 24.30 -16.19 -36.01
C ASP A 238 24.10 -14.72 -35.58
N ALA A 239 25.26 -14.10 -35.42
CA ALA A 239 25.50 -12.69 -35.44
C ALA A 239 25.03 -12.06 -36.77
N SER A 240 24.20 -11.04 -36.68
CA SER A 240 24.23 -9.94 -37.64
C SER A 240 23.69 -8.67 -37.01
N ALA A 241 24.56 -7.66 -36.97
CA ALA A 241 24.23 -6.31 -36.58
C ALA A 241 23.24 -5.70 -37.57
N THR A 242 22.15 -5.13 -37.09
CA THR A 242 21.50 -3.98 -37.73
C THR A 242 20.83 -3.09 -36.69
N THR A 243 21.25 -1.84 -36.73
CA THR A 243 20.81 -0.68 -35.97
C THR A 243 19.36 -0.28 -36.27
N GLY A 244 18.58 -0.06 -35.21
CA GLY A 244 17.33 0.71 -35.24
C GLY A 244 16.82 0.94 -33.81
N PRO A 245 16.41 2.16 -33.41
CA PRO A 245 15.88 2.40 -32.08
C PRO A 245 14.41 1.98 -32.04
N THR A 246 14.14 0.72 -31.71
CA THR A 246 12.80 0.26 -31.37
C THR A 246 12.49 0.60 -29.92
N VAL A 247 11.88 1.77 -29.71
CA VAL A 247 11.24 2.13 -28.44
C VAL A 247 9.97 1.30 -28.29
N GLY A 248 10.14 0.13 -27.69
CA GLY A 248 9.08 -0.79 -27.32
C GLY A 248 9.63 -1.74 -26.28
N SER A 249 9.93 -1.22 -25.09
CA SER A 249 10.37 -2.03 -23.96
C SER A 249 9.29 -3.09 -23.68
N LYS A 250 9.52 -4.33 -24.11
CA LYS A 250 8.78 -5.50 -23.62
C LYS A 250 8.71 -5.37 -22.10
N SER A 251 7.51 -5.41 -21.52
CA SER A 251 7.37 -5.38 -20.07
C SER A 251 8.06 -6.61 -19.52
N ARG A 252 9.22 -6.40 -18.90
CA ARG A 252 9.81 -7.42 -18.04
C ARG A 252 8.75 -7.63 -16.95
N GLY A 253 8.26 -8.86 -16.78
CA GLY A 253 7.26 -9.16 -15.75
C GLY A 253 7.76 -8.78 -14.35
N LEU A 254 7.08 -9.22 -13.29
CA LEU A 254 7.55 -9.03 -11.91
C LEU A 254 9.06 -9.33 -11.80
N GLN A 255 9.82 -8.36 -11.29
CA GLN A 255 11.25 -8.47 -11.07
C GLN A 255 11.58 -8.75 -9.60
N TRP A 256 10.68 -8.33 -8.69
CA TRP A 256 10.94 -8.38 -7.25
C TRP A 256 9.73 -8.84 -6.44
N VAL A 257 10.00 -9.46 -5.30
CA VAL A 257 9.07 -9.58 -4.18
C VAL A 257 9.62 -8.77 -3.01
N VAL A 258 8.87 -7.77 -2.57
CA VAL A 258 9.21 -6.93 -1.43
C VAL A 258 8.42 -7.43 -0.22
N ASP A 259 9.15 -7.95 0.76
CA ASP A 259 8.60 -8.45 2.01
C ASP A 259 8.66 -7.39 3.09
N VAL A 260 7.49 -6.92 3.55
CA VAL A 260 7.38 -5.77 4.46
C VAL A 260 6.82 -6.19 5.81
N THR A 261 7.53 -5.86 6.88
CA THR A 261 7.12 -6.15 8.26
C THR A 261 6.85 -4.85 9.01
N ILE A 262 5.59 -4.62 9.37
CA ILE A 262 5.15 -3.48 10.16
C ILE A 262 5.09 -3.89 11.64
N GLY A 263 5.86 -3.19 12.46
CA GLY A 263 5.90 -3.33 13.92
C GLY A 263 5.44 -2.05 14.61
N TYR A 264 4.44 -2.17 15.49
CA TYR A 264 3.96 -1.06 16.31
C TYR A 264 4.56 -1.13 17.72
N PRO A 265 5.06 -0.03 18.30
CA PRO A 265 5.61 -0.05 19.65
C PRO A 265 4.67 -0.71 20.66
N LYS A 266 5.24 -1.55 21.53
CA LYS A 266 4.51 -2.29 22.58
C LYS A 266 3.38 -3.19 22.04
N ALA A 267 3.46 -3.62 20.78
CA ALA A 267 2.43 -4.40 20.10
C ALA A 267 1.04 -3.74 20.20
N ARG A 268 0.98 -2.40 20.05
CA ARG A 268 -0.28 -1.62 20.05
C ARG A 268 -0.55 -1.01 18.67
N PRO A 269 -1.14 -1.78 17.73
CA PRO A 269 -1.48 -1.29 16.40
C PRO A 269 -2.37 -0.05 16.44
N MET A 270 -2.21 0.81 15.43
CA MET A 270 -3.06 1.98 15.22
C MET A 270 -4.14 1.66 14.19
N ASP A 271 -5.36 2.05 14.50
CA ASP A 271 -6.46 2.04 13.53
C ASP A 271 -6.51 3.38 12.77
N ILE A 272 -7.25 3.39 11.67
CA ILE A 272 -7.47 4.59 10.86
C ILE A 272 -8.15 5.73 11.66
N GLN A 273 -8.95 5.41 12.68
CA GLN A 273 -9.57 6.41 13.55
C GLN A 273 -8.51 7.15 14.36
N THR A 274 -7.50 6.45 14.86
CA THR A 274 -6.35 7.02 15.55
C THR A 274 -5.64 8.03 14.66
N TRP A 275 -5.44 7.70 13.37
CA TRP A 275 -4.84 8.59 12.38
C TRP A 275 -5.66 9.86 12.14
N ILE A 276 -6.98 9.70 11.97
CA ILE A 276 -7.90 10.81 11.72
C ILE A 276 -7.96 11.74 12.95
N PHE A 277 -8.30 11.19 14.11
CA PHE A 277 -8.58 11.98 15.31
C PHE A 277 -7.33 12.39 16.07
N GLY A 278 -6.20 11.69 15.94
CA GLY A 278 -4.97 12.08 16.63
C GLY A 278 -5.03 11.97 18.15
N TYR A 279 -5.86 11.07 18.71
CA TYR A 279 -6.07 10.97 20.17
C TYR A 279 -5.00 10.18 20.91
N ARG A 280 -4.10 9.48 20.21
CA ARG A 280 -2.96 8.79 20.84
C ARG A 280 -1.76 9.74 20.90
N GLN A 281 -0.86 9.48 21.84
CA GLN A 281 0.41 10.19 21.91
C GLN A 281 1.22 9.95 20.63
N PRO A 282 2.06 10.93 20.21
CA PRO A 282 3.00 10.75 19.12
C PRO A 282 3.77 9.44 19.25
N THR A 283 3.90 8.72 18.15
CA THR A 283 4.51 7.38 18.14
C THR A 283 5.19 7.12 16.80
N VAL A 284 6.23 6.30 16.85
CA VAL A 284 6.98 5.87 15.68
C VAL A 284 6.56 4.45 15.33
N THR A 285 6.04 4.22 14.13
CA THR A 285 5.82 2.88 13.58
C THR A 285 7.10 2.41 12.89
N HIS A 286 7.44 1.14 13.02
CA HIS A 286 8.66 0.60 12.41
C HIS A 286 8.29 -0.28 11.22
N VAL A 287 8.96 -0.07 10.09
CA VAL A 287 8.74 -0.83 8.85
C VAL A 287 10.05 -1.44 8.40
N HIS A 288 10.12 -2.77 8.34
CA HIS A 288 11.29 -3.50 7.87
C HIS A 288 11.06 -4.03 6.46
N TYR A 289 12.01 -3.82 5.57
CA TYR A 289 11.98 -4.27 4.17
C TYR A 289 12.99 -5.40 3.94
N ARG A 290 12.58 -6.40 3.16
CA ARG A 290 13.46 -7.38 2.52
C ARG A 290 13.10 -7.52 1.06
N ILE A 291 14.07 -7.53 0.17
CA ILE A 291 13.87 -7.55 -1.27
C ILE A 291 14.40 -8.87 -1.85
N TYR A 292 13.54 -9.61 -2.52
CA TYR A 292 13.88 -10.88 -3.17
C TYR A 292 13.78 -10.73 -4.69
N PRO A 293 14.84 -11.05 -5.45
CA PRO A 293 14.74 -11.20 -6.90
C PRO A 293 13.69 -12.26 -7.27
N ILE A 294 12.88 -12.00 -8.29
CA ILE A 294 11.82 -12.94 -8.71
C ILE A 294 12.35 -14.33 -9.07
N LYS A 295 13.59 -14.40 -9.57
CA LYS A 295 14.29 -15.64 -9.94
C LYS A 295 14.56 -16.55 -8.73
N ASP A 296 14.57 -16.00 -7.52
CA ASP A 296 14.81 -16.72 -6.28
C ASP A 296 13.49 -17.11 -5.58
N VAL A 297 12.35 -16.75 -6.19
CA VAL A 297 11.01 -17.07 -5.68
C VAL A 297 10.47 -18.30 -6.42
N PRO A 298 10.17 -19.40 -5.72
CA PRO A 298 9.64 -20.60 -6.35
C PRO A 298 8.25 -20.36 -6.96
N MET A 299 8.01 -20.94 -8.13
CA MET A 299 6.73 -20.86 -8.84
C MET A 299 5.83 -22.08 -8.60
N GLU A 300 6.43 -23.22 -8.23
CA GLU A 300 5.71 -24.45 -7.92
C GLU A 300 4.91 -24.32 -6.62
N THR A 301 3.70 -24.88 -6.61
CA THR A 301 2.69 -24.62 -5.56
C THR A 301 3.18 -24.97 -4.15
N GLU A 302 3.80 -26.14 -3.98
CA GLU A 302 4.29 -26.61 -2.68
C GLU A 302 5.52 -25.80 -2.23
N ALA A 303 6.53 -25.66 -3.10
CA ALA A 303 7.72 -24.87 -2.79
C ALA A 303 7.41 -23.39 -2.50
N LEU A 304 6.43 -22.79 -3.20
CA LEU A 304 5.93 -21.45 -2.92
C LEU A 304 5.19 -21.37 -1.59
N THR A 305 4.50 -22.43 -1.20
CA THR A 305 3.86 -22.51 0.11
C THR A 305 4.89 -22.45 1.21
N ASP A 306 5.90 -23.30 1.14
CA ASP A 306 6.97 -23.38 2.13
C ASP A 306 7.76 -22.07 2.17
N TRP A 307 8.09 -21.51 1.00
CA TRP A 307 8.78 -20.22 0.90
C TRP A 307 7.97 -19.09 1.54
N LEU A 308 6.66 -19.02 1.28
CA LEU A 308 5.81 -17.97 1.85
C LEU A 308 5.60 -18.17 3.36
N TYR A 309 5.45 -19.41 3.83
CA TYR A 309 5.38 -19.73 5.26
C TYR A 309 6.66 -19.32 5.97
N GLN A 310 7.81 -19.63 5.38
CA GLN A 310 9.10 -19.23 5.92
C GLN A 310 9.24 -17.71 6.04
N ARG A 311 8.73 -16.93 5.07
CA ARG A 311 8.69 -15.45 5.22
C ARG A 311 7.92 -15.03 6.47
N PHE A 312 6.79 -15.66 6.77
CA PHE A 312 5.99 -15.31 7.95
C PHE A 312 6.57 -15.84 9.27
N VAL A 313 7.30 -16.96 9.25
CA VAL A 313 8.11 -17.40 10.40
C VAL A 313 9.21 -16.37 10.70
N GLU A 314 9.90 -15.88 9.69
CA GLU A 314 10.92 -14.83 9.87
C GLU A 314 10.29 -13.51 10.36
N LYS A 315 9.07 -13.17 9.91
CA LYS A 315 8.32 -12.01 10.45
C LYS A 315 8.00 -12.18 11.93
N GLU A 316 7.65 -13.39 12.36
CA GLU A 316 7.42 -13.69 13.77
C GLU A 316 8.67 -13.41 14.60
N GLU A 317 9.82 -13.87 14.15
CA GLU A 317 11.12 -13.65 14.81
C GLU A 317 11.50 -12.17 14.84
N LEU A 318 11.34 -11.46 13.70
CA LEU A 318 11.59 -10.03 13.60
C LEU A 318 10.73 -9.23 14.58
N LEU A 319 9.43 -9.54 14.66
CA LEU A 319 8.51 -8.86 15.58
C LEU A 319 8.77 -9.24 17.04
N ALA A 320 9.08 -10.50 17.34
CA ALA A 320 9.44 -10.94 18.69
C ALA A 320 10.70 -10.23 19.19
N HIS A 321 11.72 -10.11 18.34
CA HIS A 321 12.91 -9.32 18.64
C HIS A 321 12.55 -7.84 18.86
N PHE A 322 11.83 -7.23 17.93
CA PHE A 322 11.42 -5.82 18.01
C PHE A 322 10.60 -5.52 19.28
N TYR A 323 9.67 -6.38 19.67
CA TYR A 323 8.88 -6.17 20.89
C TYR A 323 9.68 -6.35 22.17
N LYS A 324 10.81 -7.07 22.13
CA LYS A 324 11.73 -7.23 23.25
C LYS A 324 12.75 -6.08 23.35
N THR A 325 13.27 -5.61 22.21
CA THR A 325 14.43 -4.69 22.17
C THR A 325 14.07 -3.26 21.76
N GLY A 326 12.93 -3.05 21.10
CA GLY A 326 12.52 -1.77 20.53
C GLY A 326 13.14 -1.45 19.15
N ALA A 327 13.92 -2.36 18.58
CA ALA A 327 14.56 -2.22 17.27
C ALA A 327 14.48 -3.53 16.48
N PHE A 328 14.52 -3.48 15.15
CA PHE A 328 14.68 -4.71 14.37
C PHE A 328 16.14 -5.19 14.46
N PRO A 329 16.41 -6.51 14.32
CA PRO A 329 17.76 -7.04 14.42
C PRO A 329 18.64 -6.54 13.27
N PRO A 330 19.97 -6.46 13.46
CA PRO A 330 20.91 -6.11 12.40
C PRO A 330 20.90 -7.18 11.30
N VAL A 331 21.24 -6.76 10.08
CA VAL A 331 21.46 -7.68 8.95
C VAL A 331 22.68 -8.55 9.27
N HIS A 332 22.68 -9.81 8.80
CA HIS A 332 23.79 -10.74 9.05
C HIS A 332 25.15 -10.12 8.68
N GLY A 333 26.06 -10.09 9.64
CA GLY A 333 27.40 -9.50 9.50
C GLY A 333 27.53 -8.04 9.95
N GLN A 334 26.43 -7.36 10.33
CA GLN A 334 26.49 -6.02 10.92
C GLN A 334 26.39 -6.09 12.45
N MET A 335 27.16 -5.23 13.13
CA MET A 335 27.11 -5.11 14.60
C MET A 335 25.92 -4.29 15.08
N GLU A 336 25.43 -3.34 14.27
CA GLU A 336 24.34 -2.44 14.62
C GLU A 336 23.26 -2.42 13.55
N ALA A 337 22.01 -2.34 13.98
CA ALA A 337 20.86 -2.25 13.08
C ALA A 337 20.75 -0.82 12.54
N VAL A 338 20.89 -0.67 11.22
CA VAL A 338 20.73 0.63 10.56
C VAL A 338 19.26 0.91 10.33
N SER A 339 18.81 2.06 10.82
CA SER A 339 17.46 2.56 10.60
C SER A 339 17.48 3.91 9.89
N ARG A 340 16.41 4.21 9.16
CA ARG A 340 16.25 5.44 8.38
C ARG A 340 14.91 6.06 8.76
N PRO A 341 14.85 7.33 9.19
CA PRO A 341 13.57 7.99 9.33
C PRO A 341 12.93 8.15 7.94
N MET A 342 11.61 7.97 7.85
CA MET A 342 10.90 8.31 6.62
C MET A 342 11.10 9.79 6.29
N ILE A 343 11.04 10.13 5.01
CA ILE A 343 11.09 11.52 4.56
C ILE A 343 9.72 11.93 4.05
N LEU A 344 9.15 12.96 4.68
CA LEU A 344 7.91 13.58 4.22
C LEU A 344 8.09 15.10 4.26
N ASP A 345 8.20 15.72 3.08
CA ASP A 345 8.46 17.15 2.96
C ASP A 345 7.22 17.97 3.37
N PRO A 346 7.28 18.77 4.46
CA PRO A 346 6.15 19.55 4.92
C PRO A 346 5.74 20.66 3.94
N MET A 347 6.69 21.22 3.19
CA MET A 347 6.39 22.27 2.20
C MET A 347 5.64 21.68 1.01
N TRP A 348 6.07 20.50 0.55
CA TRP A 348 5.35 19.76 -0.47
C TRP A 348 3.95 19.33 0.00
N LEU A 349 3.80 18.83 1.23
CA LEU A 349 2.49 18.53 1.80
C LEU A 349 1.58 19.76 1.84
N CYS A 350 2.11 20.91 2.28
CA CYS A 350 1.36 22.16 2.28
C CYS A 350 0.91 22.56 0.86
N ALA A 351 1.80 22.42 -0.15
CA ALA A 351 1.46 22.68 -1.53
C ALA A 351 0.35 21.74 -2.06
N VAL A 352 0.41 20.45 -1.73
CA VAL A 352 -0.63 19.46 -2.10
C VAL A 352 -1.97 19.82 -1.45
N GLN A 353 -1.97 20.20 -0.17
CA GLN A 353 -3.18 20.59 0.53
C GLN A 353 -3.79 21.87 -0.04
N THR A 354 -2.99 22.92 -0.22
CA THR A 354 -3.43 24.18 -0.83
C THR A 354 -3.96 23.97 -2.24
N GLY A 355 -3.27 23.15 -3.05
CA GLY A 355 -3.71 22.78 -4.39
C GLY A 355 -5.08 22.08 -4.40
N ALA A 356 -5.36 21.22 -3.42
CA ALA A 356 -6.64 20.54 -3.29
C ALA A 356 -7.80 21.51 -3.01
N PHE A 357 -7.60 22.46 -2.08
CA PHE A 357 -8.60 23.47 -1.76
C PHE A 357 -8.81 24.45 -2.91
N ALA A 358 -7.73 24.91 -3.56
CA ALA A 358 -7.81 25.77 -4.74
C ALA A 358 -8.56 25.07 -5.89
N SER A 359 -8.26 23.79 -6.13
CA SER A 359 -8.95 22.97 -7.12
C SER A 359 -10.44 22.79 -6.80
N GLY A 360 -10.78 22.51 -5.53
CA GLY A 360 -12.17 22.37 -5.12
C GLY A 360 -12.96 23.65 -5.32
N TYR A 361 -12.38 24.80 -4.96
CA TYR A 361 -12.98 26.11 -5.20
C TYR A 361 -13.18 26.39 -6.70
N MET A 362 -12.15 26.15 -7.51
CA MET A 362 -12.24 26.31 -8.97
C MET A 362 -13.40 25.50 -9.56
N TRP A 363 -13.50 24.20 -9.23
CA TRP A 363 -14.59 23.36 -9.71
C TRP A 363 -15.96 23.82 -9.22
N TYR A 364 -16.07 24.23 -7.96
CA TYR A 364 -17.30 24.82 -7.44
C TYR A 364 -17.73 26.04 -8.24
N SER A 365 -16.82 26.99 -8.49
CA SER A 365 -17.11 28.20 -9.27
C SER A 365 -17.53 27.88 -10.71
N LEU A 366 -16.86 26.93 -11.37
CA LEU A 366 -17.22 26.49 -12.72
C LEU A 366 -18.61 25.87 -12.78
N LEU A 367 -18.93 24.98 -11.83
CA LEU A 367 -20.24 24.32 -11.77
C LEU A 367 -21.35 25.30 -11.39
N GLN A 368 -21.09 26.25 -10.50
CA GLN A 368 -22.03 27.30 -10.15
C GLN A 368 -22.33 28.20 -11.35
N HIS A 369 -21.30 28.61 -12.10
CA HIS A 369 -21.48 29.44 -13.29
C HIS A 369 -22.27 28.70 -14.38
N ALA A 370 -21.96 27.41 -14.60
CA ALA A 370 -22.73 26.58 -15.51
C ALA A 370 -24.20 26.46 -15.07
N TYR A 371 -24.46 26.23 -13.77
CA TYR A 371 -25.82 26.15 -13.23
C TYR A 371 -26.61 27.43 -13.51
N CYS A 372 -26.06 28.61 -13.19
CA CYS A 372 -26.71 29.89 -13.44
C CYS A 372 -26.89 30.24 -14.92
N TRP A 373 -26.16 29.58 -15.83
CA TRP A 373 -26.30 29.78 -17.27
C TRP A 373 -27.40 28.91 -17.86
N PHE A 374 -27.62 27.71 -17.33
CA PHE A 374 -28.61 26.75 -17.82
C PHE A 374 -29.97 26.83 -17.10
N PHE A 375 -30.01 27.34 -15.87
CA PHE A 375 -31.20 27.48 -15.03
C PHE A 375 -31.26 28.88 -14.43
#